data_AF-A0A939HTB0-F1
#
_entry.id   AF-A0A939HTB0-F1
#
_cell.length_a   1.000
_cell.length_b   1.000
_cell.length_c   1.000
_cell.angle_alpha   90.00
_cell.angle_beta   90.00
_cell.angle_gamma   90.00
#
_symmetry.space_group_name_H-M   'P 1'
#
loop_
_entity.id
_entity.type
_entity.pdbx_description
1 polymer ?
#
loop_
_entity_poly.entity_id
_entity_poly.type
_entity_poly.pdbx_seq_one_letter_code
_entity_poly.pdbx_strand_id
1 'polypeptide(L)' 'MVERIAVNSSPLILLTEVGFLNFLQLVSEEVVVPTAVVTEIQQYGEMDVTVRAIAQTDWACCY' A
#
# COMPACT_ATOMS: atom_id res chain seq x y z
N MET A 1 11.30 11.49 -16.42
CA MET A 1 11.25 10.16 -15.79
C MET A 1 10.20 10.23 -14.71
N VAL A 2 9.20 9.36 -14.73
CA VAL A 2 8.25 9.24 -13.61
C VAL A 2 9.01 8.51 -12.50
N GLU A 3 9.14 9.15 -11.34
CA GLU A 3 9.88 8.59 -10.21
C GLU A 3 8.97 7.60 -9.48
N ARG A 4 9.23 6.31 -9.63
CA ARG A 4 8.50 5.25 -8.91
C ARG A 4 8.94 5.21 -7.47
N ILE A 5 7.98 5.24 -6.54
CA ILE A 5 8.29 5.04 -5.12
C ILE A 5 7.88 3.63 -4.71
N ALA A 6 8.79 2.93 -4.02
CA ALA A 6 8.45 1.68 -3.36
C ALA A 6 8.06 1.98 -1.91
N VAL A 7 6.94 1.43 -1.46
CA VAL A 7 6.40 1.71 -0.12
C VAL A 7 6.44 0.45 0.74
N ASN A 8 6.97 0.60 1.96
CA ASN A 8 7.05 -0.48 2.95
C ASN A 8 5.71 -0.72 3.66
N SER A 9 5.62 -1.79 4.44
CA SER A 9 4.45 -2.16 5.25
C SER A 9 4.05 -1.11 6.27
N SER A 10 4.99 -0.58 7.05
CA SER A 10 4.68 0.40 8.13
C SER A 10 3.92 1.65 7.66
N PRO A 11 4.33 2.38 6.59
CA PRO A 11 3.54 3.51 6.09
C PRO A 11 2.18 3.10 5.52
N LEU A 12 2.05 1.91 4.92
CA LEU A 12 0.75 1.41 4.42
C LEU A 12 -0.22 1.15 5.58
N ILE A 13 0.26 0.50 6.65
CA ILE A 13 -0.52 0.23 7.85
C ILE A 13 -0.98 1.55 8.47
N LEU A 14 -0.03 2.44 8.78
CA LEU A 14 -0.33 3.72 9.42
C LEU A 14 -1.34 4.54 8.60
N LEU A 15 -1.09 4.72 7.29
CA LEU A 15 -1.95 5.54 6.45
C LEU A 15 -3.34 4.93 6.24
N THR A 16 -3.46 3.60 6.27
CA THR A 16 -4.76 2.96 6.17
C THR A 16 -5.56 3.12 7.46
N GLU A 17 -4.95 2.90 8.62
CA GLU A 17 -5.61 3.05 9.92
C GLU A 17 -6.17 4.47 10.14
N VAL A 18 -5.51 5.49 9.60
CA VAL A 18 -5.96 6.89 9.69
C VAL A 18 -6.75 7.38 8.47
N GLY A 19 -6.98 6.53 7.47
CA GLY A 19 -7.79 6.87 6.28
C GLY A 19 -7.11 7.80 5.26
N PHE A 20 -5.77 7.84 5.22
CA PHE A 20 -4.97 8.70 4.34
C PHE A 20 -4.14 7.94 3.29
N LEU A 21 -4.48 6.69 2.97
CA LEU A 21 -3.75 5.88 1.97
C LEU A 21 -3.60 6.59 0.61
N ASN A 22 -4.60 7.37 0.19
CA ASN A 22 -4.57 8.14 -1.07
C ASN A 22 -3.48 9.24 -1.11
N PHE A 23 -2.89 9.63 0.03
CA PHE A 23 -1.82 10.63 0.04
C PHE A 23 -0.54 10.11 -0.63
N LEU A 24 -0.36 8.80 -0.76
CA LEU A 24 0.76 8.24 -1.52
C LEU A 24 0.75 8.71 -2.98
N GLN A 25 -0.44 8.95 -3.56
CA GLN A 25 -0.59 9.48 -4.92
C GLN A 25 -0.20 10.96 -5.05
N LEU A 26 -0.10 11.71 -3.94
CA LEU A 26 0.43 13.08 -3.96
C LEU A 26 1.96 13.11 -4.08
N VAL A 27 2.62 12.02 -3.69
CA VAL A 27 4.08 11.90 -3.70
C VAL A 27 4.58 11.38 -5.05
N SER A 28 3.86 10.43 -5.65
CA SER A 28 4.16 9.93 -6.99
C SER A 28 2.91 9.43 -7.70
N GLU A 29 2.88 9.60 -9.02
CA GLU A 29 1.87 8.98 -9.88
C GLU A 29 1.98 7.45 -9.91
N GLU A 30 3.18 6.91 -9.64
CA GLU A 30 3.45 5.47 -9.68
C GLU A 30 4.02 4.97 -8.35
N VAL A 31 3.12 4.45 -7.53
CA VAL A 31 3.41 3.86 -6.22
C VAL A 31 3.47 2.35 -6.37
N VAL A 32 4.58 1.74 -5.96
CA VAL A 32 4.77 0.30 -6.02
C VAL A 32 4.75 -0.28 -4.61
N VAL A 33 3.95 -1.34 -4.42
CA VAL A 33 3.97 -2.15 -3.20
C VAL A 33 4.67 -3.47 -3.52
N PRO A 34 5.91 -3.70 -3.01
CA PRO A 34 6.63 -4.93 -3.28
C PRO A 34 5.86 -6.17 -2.82
N THR A 35 5.98 -7.28 -3.57
CA THR A 35 5.31 -8.55 -3.22
C THR A 35 5.60 -9.03 -1.78
N ALA A 36 6.82 -8.79 -1.27
CA ALA A 36 7.19 -9.13 0.11
C ALA A 36 6.37 -8.33 1.15
N VAL A 37 6.08 -7.06 0.87
CA VAL A 37 5.26 -6.19 1.72
C VAL A 37 3.80 -6.62 1.71
N VAL A 38 3.27 -7.01 0.54
CA VAL A 38 1.91 -7.57 0.44
C VAL A 38 1.79 -8.85 1.26
N THR A 39 2.80 -9.73 1.17
CA THR A 39 2.85 -10.98 1.93
C THR A 39 2.91 -10.72 3.44
N GLU A 40 3.69 -9.74 3.88
CA GLU A 40 3.75 -9.33 5.29
C GLU A 40 2.40 -8.80 5.78
N ILE A 41 1.76 -7.92 5.02
CA ILE A 41 0.46 -7.34 5.39
C ILE A 41 -0.64 -8.41 5.43
N GLN A 42 -0.62 -9.39 4.53
CA GLN A 42 -1.57 -10.50 4.54
C GLN A 42 -1.50 -11.37 5.80
N GLN A 43 -0.37 -11.41 6.51
CA GLN A 43 -0.22 -12.18 7.75
C GLN A 43 -1.09 -11.65 8.90
N TYR A 44 -1.54 -10.38 8.84
CA TYR A 44 -2.45 -9.79 9.82
C TYR A 44 -3.91 -10.25 9.65
N GLY A 45 -4.23 -10.94 8.55
CA GLY A 45 -5.52 -11.58 8.29
C GLY A 45 -6.44 -10.79 7.35
N GLU A 46 -7.37 -11.49 6.70
CA GLU A 46 -8.23 -10.94 5.63
C GLU A 46 -9.16 -9.80 6.09
N MET A 47 -9.43 -9.71 7.39
CA MET A 47 -10.27 -8.68 7.99
C MET A 47 -9.48 -7.42 8.38
N ASP A 48 -8.15 -7.44 8.27
CA ASP A 48 -7.30 -6.29 8.54
C ASP A 48 -7.63 -5.14 7.57
N VAL A 49 -7.66 -3.92 8.09
CA VAL A 49 -8.02 -2.73 7.33
C VAL A 49 -7.03 -2.45 6.20
N THR A 50 -5.74 -2.70 6.43
CA THR A 50 -4.65 -2.51 5.48
C THR A 50 -4.72 -3.54 4.36
N VAL A 51 -4.96 -4.82 4.70
CA VAL A 51 -5.16 -5.89 3.71
C VAL A 51 -6.30 -5.52 2.75
N ARG A 52 -7.44 -5.10 3.30
CA ARG A 52 -8.61 -4.75 2.48
C ARG A 52 -8.39 -3.50 1.64
N ALA A 53 -7.73 -2.48 2.19
CA ALA A 53 -7.47 -1.25 1.47
C ALA A 53 -6.53 -1.48 0.28
N ILE A 54 -5.44 -2.23 0.47
CA ILE A 54 -4.51 -2.57 -0.63
C ILE A 54 -5.23 -3.36 -1.72
N ALA A 55 -6.06 -4.34 -1.37
CA ALA A 55 -6.82 -5.13 -2.34
C ALA A 55 -7.85 -4.33 -3.15
N GLN A 56 -8.29 -3.18 -2.65
CA GLN A 56 -9.26 -2.29 -3.30
C GLN A 56 -8.60 -1.17 -4.12
N THR A 57 -7.27 -1.11 -4.13
CA THR A 57 -6.54 0.03 -4.65
C THR A 57 -5.91 -0.30 -6.00
N ASP A 58 -6.39 0.35 -7.07
CA ASP A 58 -5.97 0.07 -8.44
C ASP A 58 -4.48 0.41 -8.72
N TRP A 59 -3.90 1.31 -7.93
CA TRP A 59 -2.51 1.73 -8.06
C TRP A 59 -1.53 0.89 -7.24
N ALA A 60 -2.01 0.10 -6.26
CA ALA A 60 -1.18 -0.73 -5.41
C ALA A 60 -1.11 -2.16 -5.95
N CYS A 61 -0.62 -2.33 -7.19
CA CYS A 61 -0.47 -3.66 -7.78
C CYS A 61 0.89 -4.27 -7.38
N CYS A 62 0.91 -5.59 -7.14
CA CYS A 62 2.11 -6.34 -6.82
C CYS A 62 3.09 -6.31 -8.00
N TYR A 63 4.34 -5.92 -7.74
CA TYR A 63 5.47 -6.09 -8.66
C TYR A 63 6.47 -7.13 -8.12
#